data_AF-A0A2V7V1Z7-F1
#
_entry.id   AF-A0A2V7V1Z7-F1
#
_cell.length_a   1.000
_cell.length_b   1.000
_cell.length_c   1.000
_cell.angle_alpha   90.00
_cell.angle_beta   90.00
_cell.angle_gamma   90.00
#
_symmetry.space_group_name_H-M   'P 1'
#
loop_
_entity.id
_entity.type
_entity.pdbx_description
1 polymer ?
#
loop_
_entity_poly.entity_id
_entity_poly.type
_entity_poly.pdbx_seq_one_letter_code
_entity_poly.pdbx_strand_id
1 'polypeptide(L)'
;TDIDEVIVGHTNEPEYKKLQNNELMEAFRDRTVKIDIPYNTVWKEEVKIYGRDFNDRQITGKHIAPHTIEMSAMWAVLTRLEEPKKAQITLVQKMKLYAGKTLPGFTEDNVKELREEAPREGMEGISPRYIQDKISNALVRDDTGSCVNPFMVLNELEAGLSHHSLITREEIRKRFRELLTMVKQEYEDVVKNEVQKAISADEEAIARLCGNYVDNIKAYTFHEKVRNKFTGQEDDPDERLMRSIEEKIDISESRKDDFRREVMNYIAALALEGKQFDYKTNERLQKALELKLFEDQKDSIKLTSLVSSVVDKDTQEKIDIVKGRLIKNYAYCDVCATDILNYVASIFARGDSKQR
;
A
#
# COMPACT_ATOMS: atom_id res chain seq x y z
N THR A 1 60.97 -5.99 0.82
CA THR A 1 60.27 -4.70 0.76
C THR A 1 58.87 -5.02 0.38
N ASP A 2 58.02 -5.21 1.38
CA ASP A 2 56.65 -5.63 1.16
C ASP A 2 55.88 -4.38 0.72
N ILE A 3 55.53 -4.33 -0.56
CA ILE A 3 54.67 -3.27 -1.09
C ILE A 3 53.26 -3.87 -1.13
N ASP A 4 52.59 -3.85 0.01
CA ASP A 4 51.18 -4.21 0.13
C ASP A 4 50.32 -2.98 -0.22
N GLU A 5 50.36 -2.55 -1.49
CA GLU A 5 49.51 -1.46 -1.98
C GLU A 5 48.23 -2.03 -2.61
N VAL A 6 47.08 -1.60 -2.09
CA VAL A 6 45.76 -1.94 -2.63
C VAL A 6 45.17 -0.69 -3.28
N ILE A 7 44.93 -0.76 -4.59
CA ILE A 7 44.26 0.29 -5.35
C ILE A 7 42.78 -0.08 -5.50
N VAL A 8 41.88 0.78 -5.01
CA VAL A 8 40.43 0.62 -5.16
C VAL A 8 39.92 1.63 -6.18
N GLY A 9 39.27 1.13 -7.23
CA GLY A 9 38.63 1.95 -8.26
C GLY A 9 37.19 1.50 -8.50
N HIS A 10 36.33 2.43 -8.89
CA HIS A 10 34.97 2.13 -9.33
C HIS A 10 34.86 2.30 -10.85
N THR A 11 34.08 1.45 -11.49
CA THR A 11 33.83 1.54 -12.94
C THR A 11 32.44 1.02 -13.26
N ASN A 12 31.90 1.42 -14.42
CA ASN A 12 30.66 0.87 -14.92
C ASN A 12 30.91 -0.48 -15.61
N GLU A 13 29.92 -1.36 -15.59
CA GLU A 13 30.08 -2.69 -16.19
C GLU A 13 30.45 -2.68 -17.69
N PRO A 14 29.92 -1.80 -18.56
CA PRO A 14 30.35 -1.74 -19.96
C PRO A 14 31.83 -1.42 -20.12
N GLU A 15 32.38 -0.53 -19.30
CA GLU A 15 33.81 -0.18 -19.32
C GLU A 15 34.67 -1.33 -18.80
N TYR A 16 34.21 -2.01 -17.74
CA TYR A 16 34.87 -3.24 -17.26
C TYR A 16 34.88 -4.33 -18.34
N LYS A 17 33.77 -4.55 -19.05
CA LYS A 17 33.70 -5.53 -20.16
C LYS A 17 34.66 -5.19 -21.30
N LYS A 18 34.81 -3.90 -21.64
CA LYS A 18 35.80 -3.45 -22.63
C LYS A 18 37.23 -3.76 -22.16
N LEU A 19 37.54 -3.49 -20.90
CA LEU A 19 38.84 -3.81 -20.31
C LEU A 19 39.09 -5.32 -20.28
N GLN A 20 38.07 -6.11 -19.92
CA GLN A 20 38.16 -7.57 -19.90
C GLN A 20 38.47 -8.17 -21.27
N ASN A 21 37.97 -7.56 -22.35
CA ASN A 21 38.20 -8.01 -23.71
C ASN A 21 39.55 -7.56 -24.29
N ASN A 22 40.31 -6.73 -23.59
CA ASN A 22 41.61 -6.23 -24.05
C ASN A 22 42.74 -7.19 -23.64
N GLU A 23 43.30 -7.91 -24.62
CA GLU A 23 44.40 -8.87 -24.41
C GLU A 23 45.66 -8.22 -23.82
N LEU A 24 45.93 -6.95 -24.16
CA LEU A 24 47.09 -6.20 -23.65
C LEU A 24 47.05 -5.97 -22.13
N MET A 25 45.90 -6.19 -21.49
CA MET A 25 45.66 -5.96 -20.06
C MET A 25 45.58 -7.26 -19.25
N GLU A 26 46.03 -8.40 -19.79
CA GLU A 26 46.01 -9.71 -19.12
C GLU A 26 46.66 -9.72 -17.73
N ALA A 27 47.87 -9.16 -17.60
CA ALA A 27 48.57 -9.09 -16.32
C ALA A 27 47.84 -8.22 -15.27
N PHE A 28 47.05 -7.24 -15.72
CA PHE A 28 46.22 -6.42 -14.84
C PHE A 28 44.95 -7.17 -14.41
N ARG A 29 44.34 -7.95 -15.32
CA ARG A 29 43.17 -8.79 -15.04
C ARG A 29 43.48 -9.84 -13.97
N ASP A 30 44.62 -10.51 -14.05
CA ASP A 30 45.04 -11.55 -13.09
C ASP A 30 45.23 -11.01 -11.65
N ARG A 31 45.51 -9.70 -11.53
CA ARG A 31 45.72 -9.01 -10.23
C ARG A 31 44.53 -8.17 -9.78
N THR A 32 43.43 -8.18 -10.52
CA THR A 32 42.23 -7.39 -10.22
C THR A 32 41.13 -8.29 -9.66
N VAL A 33 40.68 -7.99 -8.44
CA VAL A 33 39.48 -8.62 -7.88
C VAL A 33 38.27 -7.76 -8.21
N LYS A 34 37.32 -8.33 -8.95
CA LYS A 34 36.05 -7.68 -9.26
C LYS A 34 35.07 -7.85 -8.10
N ILE A 35 34.55 -6.75 -7.60
CA ILE A 35 33.42 -6.74 -6.65
C ILE A 35 32.24 -6.06 -7.35
N ASP A 36 31.17 -6.80 -7.58
CA ASP A 36 29.94 -6.26 -8.16
C ASP A 36 29.13 -5.52 -7.09
N ILE A 37 28.79 -4.26 -7.39
CA ILE A 37 27.96 -3.42 -6.53
C ILE A 37 26.63 -3.18 -7.26
N PRO A 38 25.61 -4.01 -7.02
CA PRO A 38 24.30 -3.85 -7.66
C PRO A 38 23.56 -2.64 -7.05
N TYR A 39 22.57 -2.15 -7.79
CA TYR A 39 21.58 -1.24 -7.24
C TYR A 39 20.76 -1.92 -6.14
N ASN A 40 20.12 -1.09 -5.32
CA ASN A 40 19.26 -1.55 -4.26
C ASN A 40 18.07 -2.35 -4.82
N THR A 41 17.82 -3.53 -4.25
CA THR A 41 16.70 -4.42 -4.59
C THR A 41 15.60 -4.38 -3.52
N VAL A 42 15.77 -3.55 -2.49
CA VAL A 42 14.81 -3.37 -1.40
C VAL A 42 14.24 -1.96 -1.46
N TRP A 43 12.96 -1.83 -1.82
CA TRP A 43 12.34 -0.51 -2.05
C TRP A 43 12.34 0.38 -0.80
N LYS A 44 12.22 -0.20 0.40
CA LYS A 44 12.32 0.55 1.67
C LYS A 44 13.69 1.20 1.86
N GLU A 45 14.76 0.54 1.41
CA GLU A 45 16.10 1.09 1.46
C GLU A 45 16.32 2.13 0.35
N GLU A 46 15.70 1.94 -0.82
CA GLU A 46 15.68 2.92 -1.90
C GLU A 46 14.96 4.22 -1.49
N VAL A 47 13.85 4.14 -0.74
CA VAL A 47 13.16 5.32 -0.17
C VAL A 47 14.11 6.19 0.65
N LYS A 48 15.03 5.57 1.41
CA LYS A 48 16.01 6.31 2.23
C LYS A 48 17.00 7.10 1.39
N ILE A 49 17.26 6.71 0.14
CA ILE A 49 18.14 7.46 -0.77
C ILE A 49 17.45 8.79 -1.11
N TYR A 50 16.20 8.72 -1.57
CA TYR A 50 15.44 9.88 -1.99
C TYR A 50 15.02 10.77 -0.82
N GLY A 51 14.67 10.19 0.32
CA GLY A 51 14.27 10.92 1.53
C GLY A 51 15.38 11.78 2.13
N ARG A 52 16.65 11.62 1.73
CA ARG A 52 17.75 12.53 2.12
C ARG A 52 17.57 13.93 1.55
N ASP A 53 17.16 14.01 0.29
CA ASP A 53 17.06 15.26 -0.46
C ASP A 53 15.60 15.75 -0.51
N PHE A 54 14.64 14.83 -0.57
CA PHE A 54 13.22 15.13 -0.69
C PHE A 54 12.52 14.90 0.65
N ASN A 55 12.62 15.89 1.54
CA ASN A 55 11.93 15.91 2.83
C ASN A 55 11.51 17.34 3.20
N ASP A 56 10.65 17.45 4.22
CA ASP A 56 10.08 18.73 4.68
C ASP A 56 11.11 19.76 5.16
N ARG A 57 12.36 19.36 5.41
CA ARG A 57 13.43 20.29 5.82
C ARG A 57 14.14 20.91 4.61
N GLN A 58 14.32 20.14 3.55
CA GLN A 58 15.02 20.57 2.34
C GLN A 58 14.09 21.22 1.32
N ILE A 59 12.84 20.74 1.23
CA ILE A 59 11.85 21.24 0.28
C ILE A 59 11.01 22.32 0.96
N THR A 60 11.17 23.56 0.51
CA THR A 60 10.42 24.71 1.00
C THR A 60 9.35 25.13 0.00
N GLY A 61 8.14 25.44 0.49
CA GLY A 61 7.07 26.01 -0.34
C GLY A 61 6.22 24.99 -1.11
N LYS A 62 6.60 23.70 -1.10
CA LYS A 62 5.77 22.61 -1.61
C LYS A 62 5.75 21.44 -0.64
N HIS A 63 4.58 20.84 -0.46
CA HIS A 63 4.42 19.62 0.32
C HIS A 63 4.56 18.40 -0.58
N ILE A 64 5.36 17.41 -0.17
CA ILE A 64 5.41 16.11 -0.85
C ILE A 64 4.34 15.23 -0.24
N ALA A 65 3.32 14.88 -1.03
CA ALA A 65 2.26 14.02 -0.54
C ALA A 65 2.82 12.67 -0.08
N PRO A 66 2.24 12.06 0.97
CA PRO A 66 2.53 10.70 1.40
C PRO A 66 2.59 9.71 0.23
N HIS A 67 3.45 8.71 0.36
CA HIS A 67 3.76 7.68 -0.63
C HIS A 67 4.37 8.14 -1.96
N THR A 68 4.56 9.44 -2.22
CA THR A 68 5.16 9.92 -3.48
C THR A 68 6.55 9.33 -3.72
N ILE A 69 7.40 9.37 -2.70
CA ILE A 69 8.76 8.82 -2.75
C ILE A 69 8.72 7.28 -2.75
N GLU A 70 7.82 6.69 -1.96
CA GLU A 70 7.64 5.25 -1.87
C GLU A 70 7.25 4.62 -3.21
N MET A 71 6.26 5.17 -3.91
CA MET A 71 5.83 4.66 -5.21
C MET A 71 6.93 4.80 -6.26
N SER A 72 7.69 5.90 -6.22
CA SER A 72 8.84 6.11 -7.10
C SER A 72 9.95 5.07 -6.84
N ALA A 73 10.22 4.77 -5.57
CA ALA A 73 11.19 3.75 -5.15
C ALA A 73 10.75 2.33 -5.48
N MET A 74 9.47 2.01 -5.31
CA MET A 74 8.90 0.73 -5.73
C MET A 74 9.09 0.52 -7.23
N TRP A 75 8.76 1.52 -8.04
CA TRP A 75 8.98 1.44 -9.49
C TRP A 75 10.46 1.24 -9.85
N ALA A 76 11.35 2.03 -9.25
CA ALA A 76 12.79 1.91 -9.46
C ALA A 76 13.31 0.49 -9.14
N VAL A 77 12.91 -0.07 -8.00
CA VAL A 77 13.29 -1.43 -7.61
C VAL A 77 12.69 -2.46 -8.55
N LEU A 78 11.42 -2.36 -8.93
CA LEU A 78 10.81 -3.30 -9.89
C LEU A 78 11.56 -3.34 -11.22
N THR A 79 12.12 -2.21 -11.68
CA THR A 79 12.93 -2.17 -12.92
C THR A 79 14.26 -2.94 -12.81
N ARG A 80 14.71 -3.20 -11.58
CA ARG A 80 15.98 -3.84 -11.23
C ARG A 80 15.83 -5.32 -10.88
N LEU A 81 14.61 -5.76 -10.59
CA LEU A 81 14.31 -7.15 -10.27
C LEU A 81 14.22 -8.01 -11.54
N GLU A 82 14.79 -9.20 -11.44
CA GLU A 82 14.63 -10.25 -12.44
C GLU A 82 13.27 -10.94 -12.26
N GLU A 83 12.64 -11.31 -13.38
CA GLU A 83 11.36 -12.02 -13.36
C GLU A 83 11.51 -13.35 -12.58
N PRO A 84 10.57 -13.68 -11.68
CA PRO A 84 10.60 -14.95 -10.97
C PRO A 84 10.55 -16.14 -11.93
N LYS A 85 11.45 -17.11 -11.77
CA LYS A 85 11.46 -18.35 -12.58
C LYS A 85 10.27 -19.27 -12.23
N LYS A 86 9.83 -19.24 -10.97
CA LYS A 86 8.69 -20.02 -10.48
C LYS A 86 7.40 -19.22 -10.69
N ALA A 87 6.43 -19.77 -11.42
CA ALA A 87 5.16 -19.10 -11.75
C ALA A 87 4.23 -18.79 -10.55
N GLN A 88 4.63 -19.18 -9.33
CA GLN A 88 3.82 -19.05 -8.12
C GLN A 88 3.96 -17.68 -7.43
N ILE A 89 4.84 -16.80 -7.90
CA ILE A 89 5.07 -15.49 -7.29
C ILE A 89 5.11 -14.39 -8.35
N THR A 90 4.43 -13.28 -8.07
CA THR A 90 4.51 -12.08 -8.92
C THR A 90 5.74 -11.24 -8.60
N LEU A 91 6.18 -10.41 -9.54
CA LEU A 91 7.33 -9.50 -9.32
C LEU A 91 7.11 -8.56 -8.12
N VAL A 92 5.87 -8.07 -7.94
CA VAL A 92 5.50 -7.22 -6.79
C VAL A 92 5.54 -8.00 -5.47
N GLN A 93 5.09 -9.25 -5.46
CA GLN A 93 5.22 -10.11 -4.28
C GLN A 93 6.69 -10.38 -3.93
N LYS A 94 7.54 -10.66 -4.93
CA LYS A 94 9.00 -10.80 -4.75
C LYS A 94 9.60 -9.54 -4.12
N MET A 95 9.27 -8.35 -4.65
CA MET A 95 9.69 -7.08 -4.08
C MET A 95 9.24 -6.90 -2.62
N LYS A 96 8.01 -7.29 -2.29
CA LYS A 96 7.47 -7.23 -0.92
C LYS A 96 8.22 -8.15 0.04
N LEU A 97 8.51 -9.40 -0.38
CA LEU A 97 9.31 -10.36 0.40
C LEU A 97 10.70 -9.81 0.69
N TYR A 98 11.35 -9.19 -0.30
CA TYR A 98 12.69 -8.61 -0.16
C TYR A 98 12.72 -7.45 0.84
N ALA A 99 11.61 -6.73 0.98
CA ALA A 99 11.41 -5.69 2.00
C ALA A 99 10.97 -6.23 3.37
N GLY A 100 11.05 -7.55 3.57
CA GLY A 100 10.74 -8.23 4.83
C GLY A 100 9.25 -8.39 5.11
N LYS A 101 8.36 -8.25 4.12
CA LYS A 101 6.94 -8.60 4.31
C LYS A 101 6.77 -10.12 4.24
N THR A 102 5.98 -10.67 5.16
CA THR A 102 5.60 -12.09 5.11
C THR A 102 4.43 -12.29 4.15
N LEU A 103 4.49 -13.33 3.31
CA LEU A 103 3.38 -13.75 2.45
C LEU A 103 2.99 -15.19 2.80
N PRO A 104 1.69 -15.55 2.76
CA PRO A 104 1.26 -16.92 2.99
C PRO A 104 1.96 -17.89 2.04
N GLY A 105 2.52 -18.97 2.58
CA GLY A 105 3.25 -19.98 1.79
C GLY A 105 4.70 -19.66 1.49
N PHE A 106 5.25 -18.55 2.01
CA PHE A 106 6.67 -18.18 1.85
C PHE A 106 7.37 -18.05 3.20
N THR A 107 8.54 -18.66 3.31
CA THR A 107 9.45 -18.57 4.47
C THR A 107 10.69 -17.74 4.14
N GLU A 108 11.50 -17.42 5.14
CA GLU A 108 12.78 -16.73 4.94
C GLU A 108 13.73 -17.52 4.04
N ASP A 109 13.70 -18.85 4.10
CA ASP A 109 14.54 -19.69 3.24
C ASP A 109 14.11 -19.59 1.78
N ASN A 110 12.81 -19.47 1.49
CA ASN A 110 12.35 -19.19 0.13
C ASN A 110 12.86 -17.83 -0.38
N VAL A 111 13.00 -16.83 0.50
CA VAL A 111 13.57 -15.52 0.12
C VAL A 111 15.05 -15.64 -0.22
N LYS A 112 15.81 -16.46 0.49
CA LYS A 112 17.23 -16.73 0.18
C LYS A 112 17.36 -17.43 -1.17
N GLU A 113 16.58 -18.48 -1.42
CA GLU A 113 16.54 -19.16 -2.72
C GLU A 113 16.23 -18.19 -3.87
N LEU A 114 15.23 -17.32 -3.70
CA LEU A 114 14.87 -16.31 -4.71
C LEU A 114 16.02 -15.35 -5.03
N ARG A 115 16.90 -15.05 -4.05
CA ARG A 115 18.08 -14.20 -4.27
C ARG A 115 19.20 -14.96 -4.96
N GLU A 116 19.42 -16.22 -4.58
CA GLU A 116 20.43 -17.09 -5.21
C GLU A 116 20.09 -17.41 -6.68
N GLU A 117 18.80 -17.51 -7.01
CA GLU A 117 18.33 -17.76 -8.39
C GLU A 117 18.55 -16.56 -9.35
N ALA A 118 18.80 -15.36 -8.82
CA ALA A 118 18.92 -14.09 -9.55
C ALA A 118 20.26 -13.37 -9.27
N PRO A 119 21.40 -13.95 -9.65
CA PRO A 119 22.73 -13.46 -9.28
C PRO A 119 23.11 -12.11 -9.91
N ARG A 120 22.38 -11.66 -10.94
CA ARG A 120 22.62 -10.38 -11.63
C ARG A 120 21.57 -9.31 -11.29
N GLU A 121 20.74 -9.57 -10.30
CA GLU A 121 19.68 -8.67 -9.92
C GLU A 121 20.24 -7.34 -9.37
N GLY A 122 19.66 -6.22 -9.82
CA GLY A 122 20.19 -4.89 -9.49
C GLY A 122 21.38 -4.44 -10.35
N MET A 123 21.95 -5.28 -11.20
CA MET A 123 23.00 -4.85 -12.14
C MET A 123 22.45 -4.05 -13.33
N GLU A 124 21.16 -4.18 -13.60
CA GLU A 124 20.43 -3.44 -14.62
C GLU A 124 19.20 -2.74 -14.02
N GLY A 125 18.59 -1.81 -14.78
CA GLY A 125 17.41 -1.07 -14.37
C GLY A 125 17.65 0.43 -14.23
N ILE A 126 16.65 1.12 -13.68
CA ILE A 126 16.66 2.57 -13.54
C ILE A 126 17.61 3.00 -12.41
N SER A 127 18.49 3.95 -12.74
CA SER A 127 19.40 4.54 -11.74
C SER A 127 18.64 5.42 -10.74
N PRO A 128 19.09 5.51 -9.47
CA PRO A 128 18.51 6.44 -8.49
C PRO A 128 18.51 7.89 -8.98
N ARG A 129 19.55 8.29 -9.75
CA ARG A 129 19.68 9.65 -10.30
C ARG A 129 18.54 10.03 -11.24
N TYR A 130 18.08 9.09 -12.07
CA TYR A 130 16.93 9.33 -12.94
C TYR A 130 15.67 9.61 -12.11
N ILE A 131 15.45 8.87 -11.02
CA ILE A 131 14.31 9.09 -10.14
C ILE A 131 14.39 10.45 -9.46
N GLN A 132 15.57 10.81 -8.92
CA GLN A 132 15.79 12.12 -8.30
C GLN A 132 15.56 13.28 -9.30
N ASP A 133 16.01 13.13 -10.55
CA ASP A 133 15.75 14.10 -11.62
C ASP A 133 14.24 14.27 -11.86
N LYS A 134 13.48 13.18 -11.95
CA LYS A 134 12.02 13.25 -12.19
C LYS A 134 11.23 13.77 -11.00
N ILE A 135 11.62 13.44 -9.77
CA ILE A 135 11.05 14.06 -8.58
C ILE A 135 11.33 15.58 -8.59
N SER A 136 12.55 15.99 -8.93
CA SER A 136 12.92 17.41 -9.02
C SER A 136 12.12 18.15 -10.08
N ASN A 137 11.94 17.55 -11.27
CA ASN A 137 11.12 18.14 -12.33
C ASN A 137 9.67 18.32 -11.88
N ALA A 138 9.08 17.31 -11.23
CA ALA A 138 7.72 17.40 -10.67
C ALA A 138 7.63 18.51 -9.59
N LEU A 139 8.67 18.70 -8.78
CA LEU A 139 8.73 19.75 -7.77
C LEU A 139 8.87 21.16 -8.35
N VAL A 140 9.56 21.34 -9.49
CA VAL A 140 9.78 22.68 -10.07
C VAL A 140 8.62 23.12 -10.96
N ARG A 141 7.80 22.21 -11.48
CA ARG A 141 6.67 22.54 -12.35
C ARG A 141 5.66 23.48 -11.69
N ASP A 142 5.30 24.56 -12.40
CA ASP A 142 4.38 25.61 -11.90
C ASP A 142 2.92 25.14 -11.80
N ASP A 143 2.52 24.14 -12.60
CA ASP A 143 1.15 23.61 -12.64
C ASP A 143 0.82 22.63 -11.51
N THR A 144 1.81 22.25 -10.69
CA THR A 144 1.63 21.31 -9.58
C THR A 144 1.04 21.94 -8.32
N GLY A 145 0.87 23.27 -8.28
CA GLY A 145 0.31 23.96 -7.13
C GLY A 145 1.19 23.85 -5.88
N SER A 146 0.57 23.69 -4.71
CA SER A 146 1.24 23.68 -3.40
C SER A 146 1.68 22.29 -2.91
N CYS A 147 1.21 21.20 -3.51
CA CYS A 147 1.56 19.85 -3.09
C CYS A 147 1.89 18.98 -4.32
N VAL A 148 2.92 18.13 -4.24
CA VAL A 148 3.29 17.17 -5.30
C VAL A 148 2.81 15.78 -4.90
N ASN A 149 1.98 15.16 -5.74
CA ASN A 149 1.40 13.85 -5.47
C ASN A 149 2.09 12.71 -6.25
N PRO A 150 1.83 11.44 -5.90
CA PRO A 150 2.48 10.30 -6.55
C PRO A 150 2.23 10.24 -8.06
N PHE A 151 1.03 10.60 -8.54
CA PHE A 151 0.73 10.57 -9.98
C PHE A 151 1.54 11.58 -10.77
N MET A 152 1.79 12.77 -10.23
CA MET A 152 2.64 13.77 -10.88
C MET A 152 4.04 13.21 -11.15
N VAL A 153 4.64 12.56 -10.14
CA VAL A 153 5.97 11.96 -10.29
C VAL A 153 5.93 10.72 -11.21
N LEU A 154 4.94 9.84 -11.07
CA LEU A 154 4.81 8.67 -11.94
C LEU A 154 4.62 9.06 -13.41
N ASN A 155 3.91 10.14 -13.69
CA ASN A 155 3.74 10.67 -15.05
C ASN A 155 5.05 11.26 -15.59
N GLU A 156 5.83 11.97 -14.77
CA GLU A 156 7.18 12.44 -15.14
C GLU A 156 8.14 11.27 -15.41
N LEU A 157 8.07 10.22 -14.60
CA LEU A 157 8.83 8.99 -14.80
C LEU A 157 8.47 8.34 -16.14
N GLU A 158 7.18 8.25 -16.47
CA GLU A 158 6.67 7.69 -17.73
C GLU A 158 7.10 8.52 -18.94
N ALA A 159 6.88 9.84 -18.89
CA ALA A 159 7.22 10.77 -19.97
C ALA A 159 8.73 10.81 -20.23
N GLY A 160 9.55 10.68 -19.19
CA GLY A 160 11.00 10.67 -19.33
C GLY A 160 11.56 9.42 -20.03
N LEU A 161 10.81 8.32 -20.13
CA LEU A 161 11.29 7.07 -20.75
C LEU A 161 11.59 7.23 -22.25
N SER A 162 10.86 8.09 -22.96
CA SER A 162 11.08 8.33 -24.40
C SER A 162 12.41 9.04 -24.69
N HIS A 163 12.83 9.92 -23.77
CA HIS A 163 14.04 10.75 -23.88
C HIS A 163 15.24 10.16 -23.14
N HIS A 164 15.08 9.01 -22.48
CA HIS A 164 16.16 8.39 -21.72
C HIS A 164 17.22 7.78 -22.65
N SER A 165 18.43 8.35 -22.63
CA SER A 165 19.55 7.97 -23.51
C SER A 165 19.98 6.49 -23.39
N LEU A 166 19.93 5.92 -22.18
CA LEU A 166 20.28 4.52 -21.92
C LEU A 166 19.16 3.50 -22.19
N ILE A 167 17.91 3.94 -22.39
CA ILE A 167 16.77 3.05 -22.63
C ILE A 167 16.35 3.20 -24.08
N THR A 168 17.10 2.56 -24.96
CA THR A 168 16.89 2.65 -26.41
C THR A 168 15.96 1.58 -26.96
N ARG A 169 15.78 0.46 -26.25
CA ARG A 169 14.93 -0.66 -26.66
C ARG A 169 13.47 -0.42 -26.28
N GLU A 170 12.58 -0.46 -27.26
CA GLU A 170 11.14 -0.25 -27.02
C GLU A 170 10.52 -1.35 -26.14
N GLU A 171 11.03 -2.58 -26.20
CA GLU A 171 10.62 -3.68 -25.32
C GLU A 171 10.83 -3.34 -23.84
N ILE A 172 11.97 -2.71 -23.49
CA ILE A 172 12.28 -2.30 -22.12
C ILE A 172 11.35 -1.17 -21.70
N ARG A 173 11.10 -0.19 -22.58
CA ARG A 173 10.16 0.91 -22.31
C ARG A 173 8.75 0.39 -22.06
N LYS A 174 8.29 -0.58 -22.87
CA LYS A 174 7.00 -1.23 -22.68
C LYS A 174 6.92 -1.92 -21.32
N ARG A 175 7.93 -2.73 -20.96
CA ARG A 175 8.02 -3.36 -19.64
C ARG A 175 7.96 -2.32 -18.52
N PHE A 176 8.70 -1.22 -18.63
CA PHE A 176 8.71 -0.18 -17.60
C PHE A 176 7.37 0.56 -17.44
N ARG A 177 6.61 0.75 -18.53
CA ARG A 177 5.22 1.27 -18.47
C ARG A 177 4.28 0.28 -17.79
N GLU A 178 4.43 -1.02 -18.05
CA GLU A 178 3.67 -2.06 -17.36
C GLU A 178 3.98 -2.08 -15.85
N LEU A 179 5.25 -1.92 -15.46
CA LEU A 179 5.64 -1.77 -14.06
C LEU A 179 5.03 -0.52 -13.40
N LEU A 180 4.94 0.62 -14.11
CA LEU A 180 4.23 1.81 -13.60
C LEU A 180 2.76 1.50 -13.30
N THR A 181 2.12 0.68 -14.13
CA THR A 181 0.71 0.30 -13.93
C THR A 181 0.55 -0.53 -12.67
N MET A 182 1.46 -1.47 -12.40
CA MET A 182 1.47 -2.23 -11.14
C MET A 182 1.66 -1.34 -9.92
N VAL A 183 2.55 -0.34 -10.00
CA VAL A 183 2.77 0.61 -8.90
C VAL A 183 1.54 1.51 -8.67
N LYS A 184 0.86 1.93 -9.74
CA LYS A 184 -0.41 2.68 -9.63
C LYS A 184 -1.48 1.83 -8.91
N GLN A 185 -1.57 0.54 -9.20
CA GLN A 185 -2.48 -0.39 -8.50
C GLN A 185 -2.11 -0.55 -7.02
N GLU A 186 -0.83 -0.70 -6.69
CA GLU A 186 -0.37 -0.76 -5.30
C GLU A 186 -0.70 0.53 -4.54
N TYR A 187 -0.53 1.69 -5.17
CA TYR A 187 -0.94 2.97 -4.59
C TYR A 187 -2.45 3.04 -4.35
N GLU A 188 -3.27 2.59 -5.30
CA GLU A 188 -4.73 2.50 -5.13
C GLU A 188 -5.12 1.70 -3.88
N ASP A 189 -4.49 0.55 -3.66
CA ASP A 189 -4.78 -0.30 -2.51
C ASP A 189 -4.32 0.35 -1.20
N VAL A 190 -3.19 1.06 -1.20
CA VAL A 190 -2.73 1.83 -0.03
C VAL A 190 -3.76 2.89 0.33
N VAL A 191 -4.12 3.80 -0.60
CA VAL A 191 -5.03 4.91 -0.28
C VAL A 191 -6.45 4.46 0.04
N LYS A 192 -6.93 3.37 -0.57
CA LYS A 192 -8.22 2.77 -0.19
C LYS A 192 -8.21 2.34 1.27
N ASN A 193 -7.17 1.62 1.68
CA ASN A 193 -7.04 1.15 3.06
C ASN A 193 -6.93 2.31 4.06
N GLU A 194 -6.21 3.38 3.70
CA GLU A 194 -6.06 4.55 4.57
C GLU A 194 -7.36 5.34 4.73
N VAL A 195 -8.08 5.57 3.63
CA VAL A 195 -9.39 6.24 3.67
C VAL A 195 -10.42 5.39 4.41
N GLN A 196 -10.44 4.06 4.19
CA GLN A 196 -11.28 3.14 4.95
C GLN A 196 -11.00 3.24 6.45
N LYS A 197 -9.73 3.18 6.86
CA LYS A 197 -9.34 3.35 8.27
C LYS A 197 -9.70 4.73 8.81
N ALA A 198 -9.52 5.79 8.02
CA ALA A 198 -9.85 7.15 8.43
C ALA A 198 -11.36 7.33 8.66
N ILE A 199 -12.21 6.65 7.88
CA ILE A 199 -13.67 6.64 8.07
C ILE A 199 -14.05 5.79 9.28
N SER A 200 -13.55 4.55 9.34
CA SER A 200 -13.88 3.59 10.39
C SER A 200 -13.26 3.91 11.76
N ALA A 201 -12.36 4.90 11.87
CA ALA A 201 -11.82 5.37 13.15
C ALA A 201 -12.85 6.08 14.07
N ASP A 202 -14.14 6.08 13.73
CA ASP A 202 -15.21 6.43 14.65
C ASP A 202 -15.49 5.26 15.61
N GLU A 203 -14.77 5.25 16.73
CA GLU A 203 -14.87 4.19 17.73
C GLU A 203 -16.28 4.07 18.32
N GLU A 204 -17.02 5.16 18.44
CA GLU A 204 -18.40 5.11 18.95
C GLU A 204 -19.33 4.44 17.95
N ALA A 205 -19.16 4.72 16.66
CA ALA A 205 -19.94 4.05 15.62
C ALA A 205 -19.66 2.55 15.55
N ILE A 206 -18.38 2.15 15.65
CA ILE A 206 -18.01 0.72 15.73
C ILE A 206 -18.60 0.08 17.00
N ALA A 207 -18.50 0.74 18.15
CA ALA A 207 -19.05 0.21 19.40
C ALA A 207 -20.57 0.01 19.32
N ARG A 208 -21.31 0.94 18.71
CA ARG A 208 -22.76 0.79 18.48
C ARG A 208 -23.07 -0.36 17.54
N LEU A 209 -22.34 -0.49 16.42
CA LEU A 209 -22.51 -1.59 15.47
C LEU A 209 -22.21 -2.94 16.12
N CYS A 210 -21.13 -3.01 16.90
CA CYS A 210 -20.73 -4.19 17.66
C CYS A 210 -21.79 -4.58 18.70
N GLY A 211 -22.30 -3.62 19.48
CA GLY A 211 -23.35 -3.86 20.46
C GLY A 211 -24.61 -4.44 19.80
N ASN A 212 -25.05 -3.86 18.69
CA ASN A 212 -26.19 -4.38 17.94
C ASN A 212 -25.92 -5.79 17.38
N TYR A 213 -24.70 -6.07 16.90
CA TYR A 213 -24.32 -7.40 16.42
C TYR A 213 -24.34 -8.44 17.54
N VAL A 214 -23.76 -8.12 18.69
CA VAL A 214 -23.71 -9.02 19.87
C VAL A 214 -25.12 -9.28 20.41
N ASP A 215 -25.98 -8.27 20.50
CA ASP A 215 -27.38 -8.43 20.93
C ASP A 215 -28.13 -9.43 20.02
N ASN A 216 -27.94 -9.32 18.69
CA ASN A 216 -28.55 -10.22 17.72
C ASN A 216 -27.96 -11.64 17.76
N ILE A 217 -26.63 -11.78 17.92
CA ILE A 217 -26.00 -13.10 18.08
C ILE A 217 -26.52 -13.78 19.35
N LYS A 218 -26.61 -13.06 20.46
CA LYS A 218 -27.08 -13.61 21.73
C LYS A 218 -28.51 -14.16 21.55
N ALA A 219 -29.39 -13.35 20.98
CA ALA A 219 -30.76 -13.76 20.67
C ALA A 219 -30.81 -14.99 19.74
N TYR A 220 -29.98 -15.01 18.70
CA TYR A 220 -29.88 -16.14 17.77
C TYR A 220 -29.41 -17.43 18.44
N THR A 221 -28.39 -17.35 19.30
CA THR A 221 -27.73 -18.51 19.91
C THR A 221 -28.57 -19.11 21.04
N PHE A 222 -29.25 -18.27 21.83
CA PHE A 222 -30.10 -18.72 22.94
C PHE A 222 -31.58 -18.86 22.58
N HIS A 223 -31.96 -18.63 21.31
CA HIS A 223 -33.35 -18.56 20.87
C HIS A 223 -34.19 -17.56 21.70
N GLU A 224 -33.55 -16.45 22.10
CA GLU A 224 -34.19 -15.31 22.75
C GLU A 224 -34.60 -14.27 21.71
N LYS A 225 -35.41 -13.30 22.14
CA LYS A 225 -35.79 -12.16 21.30
C LYS A 225 -34.94 -10.93 21.59
N VAL A 226 -34.75 -10.08 20.59
CA VAL A 226 -34.05 -8.80 20.74
C VAL A 226 -35.08 -7.73 21.08
N ARG A 227 -34.85 -6.99 22.16
CA ARG A 227 -35.72 -5.86 22.51
C ARG A 227 -35.42 -4.65 21.64
N ASN A 228 -36.40 -4.23 20.87
CA ASN A 228 -36.31 -3.03 20.04
C ASN A 228 -36.26 -1.77 20.90
N LYS A 229 -35.20 -0.98 20.76
CA LYS A 229 -34.98 0.24 21.57
C LYS A 229 -36.00 1.35 21.29
N PHE A 230 -36.66 1.33 20.12
CA PHE A 230 -37.61 2.37 19.72
C PHE A 230 -39.06 2.01 20.04
N THR A 231 -39.45 0.75 19.80
CA THR A 231 -40.84 0.30 20.02
C THR A 231 -41.03 -0.39 21.37
N GLY A 232 -39.93 -0.83 22.00
CA GLY A 232 -39.95 -1.63 23.22
C GLY A 232 -40.42 -3.07 23.01
N GLN A 233 -40.77 -3.47 21.78
CA GLN A 233 -41.26 -4.80 21.43
C GLN A 233 -40.11 -5.81 21.33
N GLU A 234 -40.45 -7.09 21.46
CA GLU A 234 -39.52 -8.20 21.29
C GLU A 234 -39.58 -8.72 19.86
N ASP A 235 -38.52 -8.45 19.10
CA ASP A 235 -38.35 -8.85 17.71
C ASP A 235 -37.46 -10.10 17.60
N ASP A 236 -37.62 -10.86 16.52
CA ASP A 236 -36.71 -11.95 16.19
C ASP A 236 -35.32 -11.39 15.80
N PRO A 237 -34.22 -12.15 16.03
CA PRO A 237 -32.88 -11.70 15.68
C PRO A 237 -32.73 -11.38 14.19
N ASP A 238 -32.12 -10.24 13.88
CA ASP A 238 -31.89 -9.79 12.51
C ASP A 238 -30.71 -10.54 11.88
N GLU A 239 -31.02 -11.68 11.25
CA GLU A 239 -30.03 -12.44 10.49
C GLU A 239 -29.43 -11.66 9.32
N ARG A 240 -30.15 -10.70 8.73
CA ARG A 240 -29.63 -9.92 7.60
C ARG A 240 -28.51 -9.01 8.08
N LEU A 241 -28.70 -8.33 9.22
CA LEU A 241 -27.66 -7.52 9.85
C LEU A 241 -26.43 -8.39 10.16
N MET A 242 -26.62 -9.53 10.83
CA MET A 242 -25.51 -10.42 11.19
C MET A 242 -24.74 -10.90 9.95
N ARG A 243 -25.45 -11.36 8.91
CA ARG A 243 -24.83 -11.80 7.64
C ARG A 243 -24.07 -10.67 6.96
N SER A 244 -24.61 -9.45 6.96
CA SER A 244 -23.95 -8.29 6.33
C SER A 244 -22.59 -7.94 6.94
N ILE A 245 -22.35 -8.32 8.21
CA ILE A 245 -21.05 -8.18 8.89
C ILE A 245 -20.17 -9.41 8.60
N GLU A 246 -20.72 -10.62 8.78
CA GLU A 246 -20.01 -11.90 8.62
C GLU A 246 -19.43 -12.10 7.20
N GLU A 247 -20.16 -11.66 6.19
CA GLU A 247 -19.73 -11.76 4.79
C GLU A 247 -18.53 -10.86 4.46
N LYS A 248 -18.27 -9.81 5.24
CA LYS A 248 -17.10 -8.93 5.03
C LYS A 248 -15.77 -9.60 5.30
N ILE A 249 -15.78 -10.71 6.02
CA ILE A 249 -14.61 -11.54 6.32
C ILE A 249 -14.76 -12.94 5.71
N ASP A 250 -15.53 -13.06 4.63
CA ASP A 250 -15.70 -14.27 3.81
C ASP A 250 -16.26 -15.47 4.58
N ILE A 251 -17.09 -15.24 5.61
CA ILE A 251 -17.77 -16.33 6.32
C ILE A 251 -18.94 -16.85 5.47
N SER A 252 -18.78 -18.06 4.95
CA SER A 252 -19.81 -18.75 4.17
C SER A 252 -21.08 -19.01 4.99
N GLU A 253 -22.22 -19.15 4.30
CA GLU A 253 -23.51 -19.47 4.91
C GLU A 253 -23.42 -20.74 5.79
N SER A 254 -22.68 -21.75 5.33
CA SER A 254 -22.47 -23.00 6.06
C SER A 254 -21.68 -22.85 7.36
N ARG A 255 -20.91 -21.76 7.53
CA ARG A 255 -20.06 -21.52 8.70
C ARG A 255 -20.60 -20.43 9.62
N LYS A 256 -21.74 -19.82 9.29
CA LYS A 256 -22.31 -18.71 10.07
C LYS A 256 -22.57 -19.11 11.52
N ASP A 257 -23.15 -20.30 11.74
CA ASP A 257 -23.52 -20.75 13.08
C ASP A 257 -22.30 -21.05 13.95
N ASP A 258 -21.25 -21.63 13.35
CA ASP A 258 -19.99 -21.89 14.05
C ASP A 258 -19.31 -20.59 14.45
N PHE A 259 -19.27 -19.61 13.53
CA PHE A 259 -18.68 -18.30 13.81
C PHE A 259 -19.44 -17.56 14.92
N ARG A 260 -20.78 -17.55 14.87
CA ARG A 260 -21.64 -16.95 15.92
C ARG A 260 -21.40 -17.59 17.29
N ARG A 261 -21.32 -18.93 17.34
CA ARG A 261 -21.00 -19.68 18.56
C ARG A 261 -19.59 -19.36 19.07
N GLU A 262 -18.59 -19.26 18.19
CA GLU A 262 -17.22 -18.90 18.54
C GLU A 262 -17.16 -17.52 19.20
N VAL A 263 -17.85 -16.52 18.62
CA VAL A 263 -17.95 -15.16 19.18
C VAL A 263 -18.63 -15.17 20.55
N MET A 264 -19.74 -15.89 20.73
CA MET A 264 -20.41 -15.99 22.03
C MET A 264 -19.56 -16.69 23.10
N ASN A 265 -18.88 -17.77 22.72
CA ASN A 265 -17.99 -18.49 23.63
C ASN A 265 -16.83 -17.59 24.08
N TYR A 266 -16.29 -16.79 23.17
CA TYR A 266 -15.25 -15.80 23.48
C TYR A 266 -15.74 -14.73 24.47
N ILE A 267 -16.94 -14.18 24.24
CA ILE A 267 -17.58 -13.21 25.14
C ILE A 267 -17.83 -13.84 26.52
N ALA A 268 -18.34 -15.08 26.57
CA ALA A 268 -18.60 -15.81 27.80
C ALA A 268 -17.31 -16.08 28.60
N ALA A 269 -16.23 -16.48 27.93
CA ALA A 269 -14.94 -16.70 28.57
C ALA A 269 -14.39 -15.42 29.23
N LEU A 270 -14.47 -14.28 28.54
CA LEU A 270 -14.07 -12.98 29.10
C LEU A 270 -14.93 -12.59 30.31
N ALA A 271 -16.25 -12.81 30.24
CA ALA A 271 -17.16 -12.52 31.34
C ALA A 271 -16.87 -13.38 32.58
N LEU A 272 -16.50 -14.65 32.41
CA LEU A 272 -16.07 -15.54 33.51
C LEU A 272 -14.78 -15.07 34.18
N GLU A 273 -13.88 -14.44 33.43
CA GLU A 273 -12.67 -13.80 33.96
C GLU A 273 -12.91 -12.41 34.57
N GLY A 274 -14.17 -11.94 34.61
CA GLY A 274 -14.52 -10.60 35.10
C GLY A 274 -14.08 -9.47 34.18
N LYS A 275 -13.72 -9.77 32.92
CA LYS A 275 -13.32 -8.78 31.91
C LYS A 275 -14.51 -8.36 31.07
N GLN A 276 -14.50 -7.11 30.62
CA GLN A 276 -15.47 -6.63 29.63
C GLN A 276 -15.03 -7.05 28.23
N PHE A 277 -16.01 -7.37 27.40
CA PHE A 277 -15.78 -7.63 25.99
C PHE A 277 -15.42 -6.33 25.26
N ASP A 278 -14.32 -6.36 24.52
CA ASP A 278 -13.91 -5.31 23.61
C ASP A 278 -13.72 -5.93 22.23
N TYR A 279 -14.33 -5.35 21.21
CA TYR A 279 -14.21 -5.85 19.84
C TYR A 279 -12.75 -5.82 19.34
N LYS A 280 -11.92 -4.94 19.90
CA LYS A 280 -10.48 -4.79 19.57
C LYS A 280 -9.66 -6.02 19.94
N THR A 281 -10.12 -6.88 20.84
CA THR A 281 -9.38 -8.08 21.23
C THR A 281 -9.52 -9.24 20.24
N ASN A 282 -10.43 -9.11 19.25
CA ASN A 282 -10.62 -10.08 18.18
C ASN A 282 -10.40 -9.41 16.82
N GLU A 283 -9.23 -9.62 16.22
CA GLU A 283 -8.84 -9.00 14.95
C GLU A 283 -9.83 -9.31 13.80
N ARG A 284 -10.41 -10.52 13.79
CA ARG A 284 -11.38 -10.91 12.75
C ARG A 284 -12.67 -10.12 12.88
N LEU A 285 -13.21 -10.03 14.09
CA LEU A 285 -14.44 -9.29 14.34
C LEU A 285 -14.23 -7.77 14.14
N GLN A 286 -13.11 -7.24 14.63
CA GLN A 286 -12.74 -5.84 14.40
C GLN A 286 -12.73 -5.52 12.90
N LYS A 287 -12.06 -6.35 12.09
CA LYS A 287 -11.99 -6.15 10.64
C LYS A 287 -13.38 -6.22 9.98
N ALA A 288 -14.23 -7.16 10.40
CA ALA A 288 -15.59 -7.27 9.88
C ALA A 288 -16.42 -6.00 10.17
N LEU A 289 -16.34 -5.49 11.39
CA LEU A 289 -17.04 -4.28 11.82
C LEU A 289 -16.51 -3.02 11.10
N GLU A 290 -15.19 -2.89 10.94
CA GLU A 290 -14.57 -1.78 10.20
C GLU A 290 -15.01 -1.75 8.73
N LEU A 291 -15.07 -2.93 8.08
CA LEU A 291 -15.51 -3.06 6.70
C LEU A 291 -17.01 -2.78 6.55
N LYS A 292 -17.82 -3.25 7.50
CA LYS A 292 -19.27 -2.97 7.47
C LYS A 292 -19.58 -1.50 7.72
N LEU A 293 -18.94 -0.89 8.72
CA LEU A 293 -19.12 0.53 9.00
C LEU A 293 -18.72 1.40 7.80
N PHE A 294 -17.61 1.04 7.13
CA PHE A 294 -17.20 1.71 5.92
C PHE A 294 -18.26 1.60 4.80
N GLU A 295 -18.81 0.42 4.57
CA GLU A 295 -19.89 0.23 3.59
C GLU A 295 -21.12 1.10 3.89
N ASP A 296 -21.56 1.11 5.15
CA ASP A 296 -22.73 1.91 5.57
C ASP A 296 -22.46 3.41 5.45
N GLN A 297 -21.22 3.84 5.71
CA GLN A 297 -20.85 5.25 5.63
C GLN A 297 -20.48 5.73 4.23
N LYS A 298 -20.07 4.84 3.32
CA LYS A 298 -19.66 5.16 1.94
C LYS A 298 -20.71 6.00 1.21
N ASP A 299 -21.98 5.61 1.33
CA ASP A 299 -23.10 6.31 0.68
C ASP A 299 -23.52 7.56 1.47
N SER A 300 -23.37 7.54 2.79
CA SER A 300 -23.71 8.68 3.66
C SER A 300 -22.75 9.85 3.53
N ILE A 301 -21.47 9.58 3.28
CA ILE A 301 -20.45 10.58 2.95
C ILE A 301 -20.69 11.09 1.51
N LYS A 302 -21.61 10.45 0.78
CA LYS A 302 -21.85 10.64 -0.65
C LYS A 302 -20.52 10.82 -1.35
N LEU A 303 -19.62 9.84 -1.21
CA LEU A 303 -18.32 9.88 -1.90
C LEU A 303 -18.52 10.18 -3.39
N THR A 304 -19.60 9.66 -3.99
CA THR A 304 -20.06 9.95 -5.35
C THR A 304 -20.44 11.42 -5.63
N SER A 305 -20.90 12.18 -4.62
CA SER A 305 -21.25 13.61 -4.74
C SER A 305 -20.16 14.58 -4.29
N LEU A 306 -19.00 14.11 -3.83
CA LEU A 306 -17.82 14.98 -3.64
C LEU A 306 -17.40 15.70 -4.95
N VAL A 307 -17.85 15.19 -6.09
CA VAL A 307 -17.66 15.77 -7.43
C VAL A 307 -18.67 16.89 -7.73
N SER A 308 -19.76 17.03 -6.96
CA SER A 308 -20.75 18.09 -7.11
C SER A 308 -20.52 19.23 -6.11
N SER A 309 -20.60 20.47 -6.59
CA SER A 309 -20.28 21.70 -5.84
C SER A 309 -21.19 22.05 -4.65
N VAL A 310 -22.18 21.21 -4.33
CA VAL A 310 -23.14 21.47 -3.26
C VAL A 310 -23.14 20.29 -2.29
N VAL A 311 -22.44 20.47 -1.17
CA VAL A 311 -22.38 19.52 -0.06
C VAL A 311 -23.15 20.15 1.11
N ASP A 312 -24.02 19.37 1.75
CA ASP A 312 -24.73 19.82 2.95
C ASP A 312 -23.76 20.00 4.13
N LYS A 313 -24.12 20.89 5.07
CA LYS A 313 -23.23 21.27 6.18
C LYS A 313 -22.80 20.06 7.03
N ASP A 314 -23.73 19.14 7.30
CA ASP A 314 -23.47 17.94 8.10
C ASP A 314 -22.50 16.97 7.38
N THR A 315 -22.63 16.84 6.06
CA THR A 315 -21.68 16.04 5.25
C THR A 315 -20.31 16.70 5.19
N GLN A 316 -20.24 18.03 5.11
CA GLN A 316 -18.96 18.75 5.15
C GLN A 316 -18.23 18.55 6.47
N GLU A 317 -18.93 18.61 7.61
CA GLU A 317 -18.33 18.35 8.92
C GLU A 317 -17.74 16.93 9.02
N LYS A 318 -18.44 15.92 8.45
CA LYS A 318 -17.91 14.54 8.37
C LYS A 318 -16.67 14.44 7.49
N ILE A 319 -16.65 15.11 6.34
CA ILE A 319 -15.48 15.15 5.44
C ILE A 319 -14.30 15.78 6.18
N ASP A 320 -14.51 16.87 6.90
CA ASP A 320 -13.45 17.57 7.63
C ASP A 320 -12.87 16.71 8.77
N ILE A 321 -13.70 15.90 9.45
CA ILE A 321 -13.22 14.90 10.43
C ILE A 321 -12.31 13.87 9.76
N VAL A 322 -12.72 13.32 8.61
CA VAL A 322 -11.92 12.33 7.86
C VAL A 322 -10.62 12.96 7.36
N LYS A 323 -10.66 14.18 6.80
CA LYS A 323 -9.46 14.93 6.41
C LYS A 323 -8.54 15.15 7.60
N GLY A 324 -9.06 15.56 8.75
CA GLY A 324 -8.29 15.74 9.98
C GLY A 324 -7.57 14.46 10.41
N ARG A 325 -8.21 13.29 10.26
CA ARG A 325 -7.59 11.98 10.51
C ARG A 325 -6.50 11.65 9.49
N LEU A 326 -6.72 11.94 8.20
CA LEU A 326 -5.72 11.75 7.15
C LEU A 326 -4.47 12.61 7.39
N ILE A 327 -4.66 13.88 7.72
CA ILE A 327 -3.58 14.83 8.04
C ILE A 327 -2.80 14.34 9.27
N LYS A 328 -3.50 13.97 10.36
CA LYS A 328 -2.87 13.59 11.62
C LYS A 328 -2.14 12.24 11.56
N ASN A 329 -2.74 11.24 10.93
CA ASN A 329 -2.24 9.86 10.99
C ASN A 329 -1.31 9.50 9.83
N TYR A 330 -1.45 10.17 8.68
CA TYR A 330 -0.73 9.83 7.45
C TYR A 330 0.05 11.01 6.86
N ALA A 331 0.08 12.17 7.54
CA ALA A 331 0.87 13.35 7.16
C ALA A 331 0.47 14.03 5.83
N TYR A 332 -0.80 13.93 5.44
CA TYR A 332 -1.33 14.67 4.29
C TYR A 332 -1.41 16.20 4.54
N CYS A 333 -1.20 17.02 3.51
CA CYS A 333 -1.65 18.43 3.49
C CYS A 333 -3.18 18.51 3.27
N ASP A 334 -3.82 19.64 3.58
CA ASP A 334 -5.27 19.82 3.41
C ASP A 334 -5.73 19.56 1.96
N VAL A 335 -4.94 20.03 0.99
CA VAL A 335 -5.18 19.83 -0.45
C VAL A 335 -5.06 18.34 -0.82
N CYS A 336 -3.98 17.66 -0.40
CA CYS A 336 -3.79 16.25 -0.69
C CYS A 336 -4.88 15.37 -0.05
N ALA A 337 -5.34 15.71 1.15
CA ALA A 337 -6.42 14.97 1.80
C ALA A 337 -7.72 15.07 0.99
N THR A 338 -8.05 16.26 0.48
CA THR A 338 -9.20 16.44 -0.43
C THR A 338 -9.01 15.66 -1.73
N ASP A 339 -7.85 15.74 -2.37
CA ASP A 339 -7.57 15.06 -3.63
C ASP A 339 -7.68 13.53 -3.51
N ILE A 340 -7.20 12.97 -2.40
CA ILE A 340 -7.28 11.52 -2.16
C ILE A 340 -8.71 11.08 -1.90
N LEU A 341 -9.50 11.84 -1.12
CA LEU A 341 -10.90 11.53 -0.92
C LEU A 341 -11.66 11.51 -2.26
N ASN A 342 -11.41 12.49 -3.13
CA ASN A 342 -11.98 12.55 -4.47
C ASN A 342 -11.52 11.39 -5.35
N TYR A 343 -10.22 11.05 -5.30
CA TYR A 343 -9.67 9.95 -6.06
C TYR A 343 -10.27 8.60 -5.63
N VAL A 344 -10.29 8.33 -4.33
CA VAL A 344 -10.84 7.10 -3.76
C VAL A 344 -12.35 6.99 -4.04
N ALA A 345 -13.09 8.09 -3.90
CA ALA A 345 -14.49 8.16 -4.32
C ALA A 345 -14.69 7.73 -5.78
N SER A 346 -13.83 8.21 -6.69
CA SER A 346 -13.89 7.85 -8.11
C SER A 346 -13.61 6.37 -8.37
N ILE A 347 -12.73 5.74 -7.57
CA ILE A 347 -12.44 4.31 -7.70
C ILE A 347 -13.66 3.48 -7.28
N PHE A 348 -14.30 3.85 -6.16
CA PHE A 348 -15.50 3.15 -5.70
C PHE A 348 -16.67 3.30 -6.68
N ALA A 349 -16.87 4.50 -7.24
CA ALA A 349 -17.89 4.72 -8.27
C ALA A 349 -17.68 3.82 -9.50
N ARG A 350 -16.42 3.58 -9.90
CA ARG A 350 -16.07 2.66 -10.99
C ARG A 350 -16.22 1.18 -10.59
N GLY A 351 -15.89 0.83 -9.35
CA GLY A 351 -16.03 -0.53 -8.82
C GLY A 351 -17.47 -1.03 -8.84
N ASP A 352 -18.41 -0.19 -8.39
CA ASP A 352 -19.84 -0.52 -8.36
C ASP A 352 -20.42 -0.72 -9.77
N SER A 353 -19.90 0.01 -10.77
CA SER A 353 -20.33 -0.13 -12.17
C SER A 353 -19.88 -1.44 -12.85
N LYS A 354 -18.90 -2.15 -12.29
CA LYS A 354 -18.46 -3.47 -12.79
C LYS A 354 -19.21 -4.65 -12.15
N GLN A 355 -19.92 -4.42 -11.05
CA GLN A 355 -20.71 -5.43 -10.34
C GLN A 355 -22.21 -5.40 -10.69
N ARG A 356 -22.63 -4.48 -11.57
CA ARG A 356 -24.02 -4.38 -12.07
C ARG A 356 -24.25 -5.12 -13.37
#